data_AF-A0A3Q2DQK3-F1
#
_entry.id   AF-A0A3Q2DQK3-F1
#
_cell.length_a   1.000
_cell.length_b   1.000
_cell.length_c   1.000
_cell.angle_alpha   90.00
_cell.angle_beta   90.00
_cell.angle_gamma   90.00
#
_symmetry.space_group_name_H-M   'P 1'
#
loop_
_entity.id
_entity.type
_entity.pdbx_description
1 polymer ?
#
loop_
_entity_poly.entity_id
_entity_poly.type
_entity_poly.pdbx_seq_one_letter_code
_entity_poly.pdbx_strand_id
1 'polypeptide(L)'
;MKFLHLLSSEASQNITFHCLSDPVNYSKDKFSSTGSMQRDESKPRFIGWNRHINPDTLLEPTLIQDECKIQDGSWHQSHFFFHSQDSRRLPVVEIQEFPPSLLHYQQHIEIGPVCFL
;
A
#
# COMPACT_ATOMS: atom_id res chain seq x y z
N MET A 1 6.15 19.74 -6.10
CA MET A 1 5.17 20.70 -5.57
C MET A 1 5.83 21.68 -4.59
N LYS A 2 6.88 22.40 -5.02
CA LYS A 2 7.76 23.12 -4.07
C LYS A 2 7.05 24.25 -3.30
N PHE A 3 6.22 25.03 -3.97
CA PHE A 3 5.48 26.13 -3.33
C PHE A 3 4.45 25.62 -2.31
N LEU A 4 3.71 24.54 -2.62
CA LEU A 4 2.76 23.96 -1.68
C LEU A 4 3.46 23.48 -0.40
N HIS A 5 4.61 22.83 -0.51
CA HIS A 5 5.39 22.45 0.68
C HIS A 5 5.90 23.65 1.49
N LEU A 6 6.15 24.80 0.85
CA LEU A 6 6.60 26.01 1.54
C LEU A 6 5.46 26.76 2.21
N LEU A 7 4.23 26.63 1.69
CA LEU A 7 3.07 27.38 2.13
C LEU A 7 2.14 26.59 3.05
N SER A 8 2.41 25.31 3.28
CA SER A 8 1.57 24.43 4.08
C SER A 8 2.34 23.79 5.22
N SER A 9 1.66 23.74 6.37
CA SER A 9 2.13 23.11 7.60
C SER A 9 1.98 21.60 7.59
N GLU A 10 0.92 21.09 6.97
CA GLU A 10 0.64 19.66 6.94
C GLU A 10 0.23 19.17 5.56
N ALA A 11 0.31 17.86 5.38
CA ALA A 11 -0.18 17.19 4.19
C ALA A 11 -0.82 15.86 4.54
N SER A 12 -1.82 15.46 3.74
CA SER A 12 -2.46 14.16 3.85
C SER A 12 -2.72 13.54 2.48
N GLN A 13 -2.80 12.21 2.43
CA GLN A 13 -3.07 11.45 1.20
C GLN A 13 -3.67 10.09 1.53
N ASN A 14 -4.51 9.56 0.65
CA ASN A 14 -5.04 8.20 0.76
C ASN A 14 -4.57 7.34 -0.41
N ILE A 15 -4.34 6.05 -0.16
CA ILE A 15 -4.10 5.03 -1.18
C ILE A 15 -4.99 3.83 -0.88
N THR A 16 -5.69 3.33 -1.91
CA THR A 16 -6.58 2.19 -1.79
C THR A 16 -6.08 1.05 -2.65
N PHE A 17 -5.91 -0.13 -2.03
CA PHE A 17 -5.63 -1.37 -2.75
C PHE A 17 -6.93 -2.14 -2.91
N HIS A 18 -7.30 -2.43 -4.16
CA HIS A 18 -8.40 -3.32 -4.50
C HIS A 18 -7.81 -4.68 -4.88
N CYS A 19 -8.24 -5.73 -4.21
CA CYS A 19 -7.66 -7.05 -4.31
C CYS A 19 -8.76 -8.09 -4.52
N LEU A 20 -8.60 -8.94 -5.54
CA LEU A 20 -9.44 -10.12 -5.68
C LEU A 20 -8.88 -11.23 -4.80
N SER A 21 -9.73 -11.81 -3.98
CA SER A 21 -9.39 -12.92 -3.11
C SER A 21 -9.41 -14.27 -3.85
N ASP A 22 -8.51 -15.20 -3.49
CA ASP A 22 -8.67 -16.61 -3.89
C ASP A 22 -9.49 -17.35 -2.82
N PRO A 23 -10.51 -18.12 -3.21
CA PRO A 23 -11.24 -18.96 -2.27
C PRO A 23 -10.34 -20.08 -1.73
N VAL A 24 -10.42 -20.34 -0.41
CA VAL A 24 -9.61 -21.33 0.34
C VAL A 24 -9.56 -22.73 -0.31
N ASN A 25 -10.59 -23.11 -1.07
CA ASN A 25 -10.71 -24.43 -1.68
C ASN A 25 -10.03 -24.57 -3.07
N TYR A 26 -9.72 -23.47 -3.77
CA TYR A 26 -9.13 -23.55 -5.12
C TYR A 26 -7.62 -23.87 -5.11
N SER A 27 -6.95 -23.68 -3.97
CA SER A 27 -5.51 -23.92 -3.82
C SER A 27 -5.14 -25.35 -3.43
N LYS A 28 -6.10 -26.21 -3.05
CA LYS A 28 -5.83 -27.63 -2.79
C LYS A 28 -5.59 -28.46 -4.06
N ASP A 29 -6.27 -28.13 -5.16
CA ASP A 29 -6.21 -28.94 -6.38
C ASP A 29 -5.11 -28.53 -7.37
N LYS A 30 -4.44 -27.38 -7.13
CA LYS A 30 -3.28 -26.92 -7.91
C LYS A 30 -1.92 -27.10 -7.24
N PHE A 31 -1.87 -27.50 -5.97
CA PHE A 31 -0.64 -27.52 -5.17
C PHE A 31 -0.22 -28.92 -4.73
N SER A 32 -0.14 -29.85 -5.67
CA SER A 32 0.73 -31.04 -5.52
C SER A 32 2.10 -30.72 -6.12
N SER A 33 2.80 -29.70 -5.61
CA SER A 33 4.22 -29.47 -5.85
C SER A 33 4.77 -28.51 -4.79
N THR A 34 5.51 -29.10 -3.85
CA THR A 34 6.59 -28.49 -3.06
C THR A 34 6.26 -27.33 -2.11
N GLY A 35 6.30 -27.64 -0.82
CA GLY A 35 6.71 -26.71 0.24
C GLY A 35 5.60 -25.81 0.75
N SER A 36 5.39 -25.81 2.06
CA SER A 36 4.70 -24.73 2.74
C SER A 36 5.44 -23.43 2.42
N MET A 37 4.99 -22.68 1.41
CA MET A 37 5.44 -21.32 1.21
C MET A 37 4.99 -20.57 2.47
N GLN A 38 5.92 -20.35 3.39
CA GLN A 38 5.75 -19.34 4.42
C GLN A 38 5.37 -18.07 3.65
N ARG A 39 4.11 -17.65 3.78
CA ARG A 39 3.63 -16.38 3.25
C ARG A 39 4.46 -15.33 3.96
N ASP A 40 5.53 -14.89 3.31
CA ASP A 40 6.31 -13.77 3.78
C ASP A 40 5.35 -12.57 3.81
N GLU A 41 4.94 -12.16 5.00
CA GLU A 41 4.02 -11.05 5.25
C GLU A 41 4.74 -9.71 5.02
N SER A 42 5.42 -9.57 3.88
CA SER A 42 6.07 -8.31 3.53
C SER A 42 4.98 -7.25 3.39
N LYS A 43 4.96 -6.28 4.32
CA LYS A 43 4.04 -5.14 4.28
C LYS A 43 4.48 -4.20 3.16
N PRO A 44 3.55 -3.61 2.40
CA PRO A 44 3.91 -2.61 1.41
C PRO A 44 4.64 -1.45 2.09
N ARG A 45 5.76 -1.05 1.50
CA ARG A 45 6.52 0.13 1.93
C ARG A 45 6.17 1.31 1.05
N PHE A 46 5.81 2.41 1.68
CA PHE A 46 5.45 3.63 0.97
C PHE A 46 6.58 4.63 1.10
N ILE A 47 7.02 5.18 -0.02
CA ILE A 47 8.10 6.16 -0.06
C ILE A 47 7.51 7.52 -0.42
N GLY A 48 7.85 8.49 0.40
CA GLY A 48 7.43 9.88 0.28
C GLY A 48 8.31 10.73 -0.64
N TRP A 49 7.96 12.00 -0.71
CA TRP A 49 8.62 12.96 -1.58
C TRP A 49 10.07 13.26 -1.16
N ASN A 50 10.92 13.70 -2.10
CA ASN A 50 12.33 14.09 -1.89
C ASN A 50 13.31 12.98 -1.39
N ARG A 51 13.15 11.71 -1.81
CA ARG A 51 14.08 10.60 -1.46
C ARG A 51 15.56 10.89 -1.66
N HIS A 52 15.91 11.68 -2.68
CA HIS A 52 17.32 12.02 -2.97
C HIS A 52 17.94 13.02 -1.99
N ILE A 53 17.12 13.73 -1.20
CA ILE A 53 17.55 14.82 -0.32
C ILE A 53 17.35 14.42 1.15
N ASN A 54 16.26 13.71 1.46
CA ASN A 54 15.98 13.20 2.80
C ASN A 54 16.08 11.66 2.81
N PRO A 55 17.01 11.07 3.59
CA PRO A 55 17.08 9.62 3.73
C PRO A 55 15.87 9.02 4.47
N ASP A 56 15.17 9.79 5.32
CA ASP A 56 13.95 9.36 6.02
C ASP A 56 12.70 9.64 5.18
N THR A 57 12.55 8.92 4.07
CA THR A 57 11.36 9.01 3.19
C THR A 57 10.42 7.84 3.32
N LEU A 58 10.70 6.87 4.20
CA LEU A 58 9.73 5.83 4.50
C LEU A 58 8.51 6.47 5.18
N LEU A 59 7.33 6.13 4.68
CA LEU A 59 6.05 6.60 5.21
C LEU A 59 5.34 5.44 5.88
N GLU A 60 4.92 5.66 7.11
CA GLU A 60 4.06 4.75 7.84
C GLU A 60 2.61 5.19 7.67
N PRO A 61 1.75 4.39 7.03
CA PRO A 61 0.34 4.71 6.93
C PRO A 61 -0.41 4.33 8.21
N THR A 62 -1.50 5.05 8.46
CA THR A 62 -2.59 4.55 9.28
C THR A 62 -3.50 3.66 8.42
N LEU A 63 -3.68 2.41 8.83
CA LEU A 63 -4.62 1.49 8.18
C LEU A 63 -6.05 1.82 8.65
N ILE A 64 -6.88 2.30 7.73
CA ILE A 64 -8.30 2.57 8.01
C ILE A 64 -9.12 1.29 7.86
N GLN A 65 -8.77 0.46 6.88
CA GLN A 65 -9.42 -0.82 6.58
C GLN A 65 -8.37 -1.76 5.99
N ASP A 66 -8.37 -3.04 6.38
CA ASP A 66 -7.46 -4.06 5.84
C ASP A 66 -8.21 -5.36 5.56
N GLU A 67 -8.89 -5.43 4.41
CA GLU A 67 -9.70 -6.60 4.02
C GLU A 67 -9.04 -7.47 2.97
N CYS A 68 -7.88 -7.08 2.43
CA CYS A 68 -7.15 -7.92 1.46
C CYS A 68 -6.63 -9.26 2.02
N LYS A 69 -6.83 -9.52 3.31
CA LYS A 69 -6.56 -10.81 3.96
C LYS A 69 -7.74 -11.78 3.87
N ILE A 70 -8.94 -11.33 3.49
CA ILE A 70 -10.13 -12.16 3.40
C ILE A 70 -10.01 -13.12 2.21
N GLN A 71 -10.32 -14.41 2.42
CA GLN A 71 -10.13 -15.52 1.46
C GLN A 71 -11.47 -16.12 0.97
N ASP A 72 -12.36 -15.30 0.43
CA ASP A 72 -13.75 -15.68 0.07
C ASP A 72 -14.04 -15.68 -1.43
N GLY A 73 -13.07 -15.36 -2.29
CA GLY A 73 -13.29 -15.27 -3.74
C GLY A 73 -13.91 -13.97 -4.23
N SER A 74 -14.07 -12.96 -3.36
CA SER A 74 -14.65 -11.65 -3.70
C SER A 74 -13.60 -10.54 -3.77
N TRP A 75 -14.01 -9.38 -4.28
CA TRP A 75 -13.21 -8.16 -4.25
C TRP A 75 -13.25 -7.52 -2.86
N HIS A 76 -12.07 -7.14 -2.36
CA HIS A 76 -11.88 -6.48 -1.08
C HIS A 76 -11.00 -5.24 -1.24
N GLN A 77 -10.92 -4.44 -0.17
CA GLN A 77 -10.12 -3.23 -0.15
C GLN A 77 -9.28 -3.09 1.12
N SER A 78 -8.06 -2.57 0.96
CA SER A 78 -7.26 -2.06 2.08
C SER A 78 -6.98 -0.57 1.87
N HIS A 79 -7.30 0.25 2.87
CA HIS A 79 -7.26 1.71 2.82
C HIS A 79 -6.11 2.22 3.70
N PHE A 80 -5.16 2.91 3.06
CA PHE A 80 -3.98 3.48 3.70
C PHE A 80 -4.12 5.00 3.75
N PHE A 81 -4.07 5.56 4.95
CA PHE A 81 -4.11 7.00 5.18
C PHE A 81 -2.74 7.50 5.64
N PHE A 82 -2.23 8.53 4.96
CA PHE A 82 -0.99 9.20 5.31
C PHE A 82 -1.32 10.60 5.81
N HIS A 83 -0.77 10.96 6.97
CA HIS A 83 -0.84 12.31 7.52
C HIS A 83 0.52 12.71 8.07
N SER A 84 0.96 13.93 7.78
CA SER A 84 2.22 14.45 8.32
C SER A 84 2.16 15.94 8.57
N GLN A 85 2.71 16.35 9.72
CA GLN A 85 3.02 17.74 10.06
C GLN A 85 4.31 18.25 9.39
N ASP A 86 4.97 17.43 8.56
CA ASP A 86 5.97 17.90 7.59
C ASP A 86 5.41 17.67 6.18
N SER A 87 4.84 18.73 5.60
CA SER A 87 4.23 18.69 4.27
C SER A 87 5.19 18.20 3.18
N ARG A 88 6.52 18.24 3.39
CA ARG A 88 7.56 17.78 2.45
C ARG A 88 7.70 16.26 2.39
N ARG A 89 7.08 15.51 3.31
CA ARG A 89 7.09 14.03 3.31
C ARG A 89 6.12 13.45 2.29
N LEU A 90 5.05 14.16 1.92
CA LEU A 90 4.08 13.75 0.91
C LEU A 90 4.29 14.52 -0.40
N PRO A 91 3.75 14.06 -1.55
CA PRO A 91 2.97 12.85 -1.75
C PRO A 91 3.81 11.57 -1.64
N VAL A 92 3.13 10.42 -1.54
CA VAL A 92 3.70 9.11 -1.84
C VAL A 92 4.12 9.10 -3.31
N VAL A 93 5.39 8.79 -3.58
CA VAL A 93 5.96 8.76 -4.94
C VAL A 93 6.29 7.36 -5.42
N GLU A 94 6.44 6.40 -4.49
CA GLU A 94 6.78 5.03 -4.80
C GLU A 94 6.17 4.08 -3.77
N ILE A 95 5.77 2.90 -4.23
CA ILE A 95 5.29 1.80 -3.39
C ILE A 95 6.20 0.61 -3.68
N GLN A 96 6.94 0.18 -2.67
CA GLN A 96 7.88 -0.95 -2.75
C GLN A 96 7.32 -2.16 -2.02
N GLU A 97 7.79 -3.35 -2.44
CA GLU A 97 7.46 -4.65 -1.86
C GLU A 97 5.96 -4.97 -1.86
N PHE A 98 5.53 -5.56 -2.97
CA PHE A 98 4.31 -6.32 -3.00
C PHE A 98 4.65 -7.76 -2.57
N PRO A 99 3.97 -8.33 -1.57
CA PRO A 99 4.18 -9.73 -1.24
C PRO A 99 4.04 -10.58 -2.50
N PRO A 100 4.93 -11.55 -2.76
CA PRO A 100 4.87 -12.39 -3.96
C PRO A 100 3.53 -13.11 -4.09
N SER A 101 2.85 -13.35 -2.97
CA SER A 101 1.47 -13.84 -2.97
C SER A 101 0.54 -12.87 -3.70
N LEU A 102 0.61 -11.55 -3.51
CA LEU A 102 -0.16 -10.52 -4.24
C LEU A 102 0.09 -10.49 -5.76
N LEU A 103 1.23 -11.01 -6.24
CA LEU A 103 1.57 -11.03 -7.68
C LEU A 103 0.74 -12.04 -8.49
N HIS A 104 -0.03 -12.92 -7.83
CA HIS A 104 -0.95 -13.86 -8.49
C HIS A 104 -2.42 -13.40 -8.48
N TYR A 105 -2.72 -12.26 -7.87
CA TYR A 105 -4.08 -11.73 -7.74
C TYR A 105 -4.31 -10.59 -8.73
N GLN A 106 -5.52 -10.51 -9.30
CA GLN A 106 -5.95 -9.28 -9.96
C GLN A 106 -6.01 -8.17 -8.91
N GLN A 107 -5.17 -7.16 -9.07
CA GLN A 107 -5.08 -6.02 -8.17
C GLN A 107 -5.22 -4.71 -8.94
N HIS A 108 -5.94 -3.78 -8.35
CA HIS A 108 -6.02 -2.39 -8.80
C HIS A 108 -5.60 -1.48 -7.65
N ILE A 109 -4.78 -0.47 -7.96
CA ILE A 109 -4.32 0.50 -6.97
C ILE A 109 -4.88 1.86 -7.36
N GLU A 110 -5.58 2.48 -6.42
CA GLU A 110 -6.06 3.85 -6.54
C GLU A 110 -5.19 4.75 -5.68
N ILE A 111 -4.57 5.75 -6.32
CA ILE A 111 -3.77 6.76 -5.64
C ILE A 111 -4.64 8.01 -5.49
N GLY A 112 -5.05 8.30 -4.25
CA GLY A 112 -5.83 9.49 -3.93
C GLY A 112 -5.02 10.78 -4.09
N PRO A 113 -5.70 11.93 -4.20
CA PRO A 113 -5.04 13.22 -4.25
C PRO A 113 -4.28 13.49 -2.95
N VAL A 114 -3.19 14.25 -3.05
CA VAL A 114 -2.52 14.82 -1.88
C VAL A 114 -3.17 16.15 -1.54
N CYS A 115 -3.52 16.32 -0.27
CA CYS A 115 -4.09 17.53 0.30
C CYS A 115 -3.03 18.26 1.13
N PHE A 116 -3.01 19.58 1.06
CA PHE A 116 -2.07 20.44 1.80
C PHE A 116 -2.87 21.47 2.60
N LEU A 117 -2.48 21.70 3.86
CA LEU A 117 -3.06 22.72 4.75
C LEU A 117 -1.96 23.62 5.31
#